data_AF-A0A9X3X1S9-F1
#
_entry.id   AF-A0A9X3X1S9-F1
#
_cell.length_a   1.000
_cell.length_b   1.000
_cell.length_c   1.000
_cell.angle_alpha   90.00
_cell.angle_beta   90.00
_cell.angle_gamma   90.00
#
_symmetry.space_group_name_H-M   'P 1'
#
loop_
_entity.id
_entity.type
_entity.pdbx_description
1 polymer ?
#
loop_
_entity_poly.entity_id
_entity_poly.type
_entity_poly.pdbx_seq_one_letter_code
_entity_poly.pdbx_strand_id
1 'polypeptide(L)'
;MKRKNAFYSLTAVLTTLIAVGCMEAATPEDEEQELGTAESRLDCVDADYDYVCDAYDNCPSKANPYQEDADYDKVGDVCDNCKDKPNPYQEDADYDKVGDVCDNCKDKPNPYQEDADYDKVGDVCDNCKDKPNPYQEDADYDKVGDVCDNCKDKPNPYQEDADYDKVGDVCDNCKDKPNSYQEDADYDKVGDVCDNCKDKPNSYQEDADYDKVGDVCDNCVYVANPAQKDADYDGMGNACEYDCTGDSDYDGVCDNVDECKYSTYDDATEGLNPNHSIWEGGASFTVGESKSPKLSFTMKDTAGCSCTQIIQELSLGAGHKKHGCSPSAMKDWIQSVY
;
A
#
# COMPACT_ATOMS: atom_id res chain seq x y z
N MET A 1 -63.64 0.11 -9.36
CA MET A 1 -64.57 0.67 -8.35
C MET A 1 -64.41 2.20 -8.33
N LYS A 2 -65.48 2.93 -8.68
CA LYS A 2 -65.89 4.33 -8.35
C LYS A 2 -64.81 5.43 -8.13
N ARG A 3 -64.71 6.42 -9.06
CA ARG A 3 -65.20 7.85 -9.03
C ARG A 3 -64.42 8.78 -8.07
N LYS A 4 -63.92 9.98 -8.41
CA LYS A 4 -64.53 11.21 -9.01
C LYS A 4 -63.43 12.12 -9.60
N ASN A 5 -63.50 12.62 -10.83
CA ASN A 5 -64.09 13.89 -11.33
C ASN A 5 -63.65 15.21 -10.66
N ALA A 6 -62.97 16.08 -11.41
CA ALA A 6 -63.27 17.52 -11.52
C ALA A 6 -62.71 18.10 -12.83
N PHE A 7 -63.63 18.41 -13.76
CA PHE A 7 -63.46 19.27 -14.92
C PHE A 7 -63.60 20.73 -14.47
N TYR A 8 -62.80 21.65 -15.00
CA TYR A 8 -63.22 23.05 -15.17
C TYR A 8 -62.80 23.54 -16.56
N SER A 9 -63.82 24.01 -17.28
CA SER A 9 -63.79 24.74 -18.56
C SER A 9 -64.48 26.08 -18.28
N LEU A 10 -63.98 27.20 -18.83
CA LEU A 10 -64.80 28.18 -19.55
C LEU A 10 -63.96 29.38 -20.07
N THR A 11 -63.91 29.47 -21.40
CA THR A 11 -64.21 30.62 -22.27
C THR A 11 -63.67 32.05 -22.01
N ALA A 12 -62.96 32.51 -23.05
CA ALA A 12 -62.83 33.86 -23.63
C ALA A 12 -63.85 34.96 -23.29
N VAL A 13 -63.35 36.19 -23.18
CA VAL A 13 -64.05 37.43 -23.58
C VAL A 13 -63.10 38.33 -24.38
N LEU A 14 -63.62 38.76 -25.52
CA LEU A 14 -63.07 39.60 -26.59
C LEU A 14 -63.46 41.07 -26.36
N THR A 15 -62.83 41.98 -27.12
CA THR A 15 -63.19 43.41 -27.44
C THR A 15 -62.65 44.48 -26.47
N THR A 16 -62.07 45.62 -26.90
CA THR A 16 -62.23 46.40 -28.15
C THR A 16 -61.04 47.35 -28.40
N LEU A 17 -60.84 47.70 -29.68
CA LEU A 17 -59.90 48.70 -30.21
C LEU A 17 -60.16 50.13 -29.71
N ILE A 18 -59.08 50.90 -29.56
CA ILE A 18 -59.04 52.31 -30.00
C ILE A 18 -57.75 52.50 -30.82
N ALA A 19 -57.92 52.79 -32.11
CA ALA A 19 -56.92 53.39 -32.98
C ALA A 19 -57.12 54.92 -32.99
N VAL A 20 -56.04 55.66 -33.27
CA VAL A 20 -55.90 57.03 -33.85
C VAL A 20 -54.68 57.68 -33.15
N GLY A 21 -53.60 58.09 -33.80
CA GLY A 21 -53.31 58.17 -35.23
C GLY A 21 -51.81 58.46 -35.49
N CYS A 22 -51.41 58.26 -36.74
CA CYS A 22 -50.18 58.80 -37.31
C CYS A 22 -50.46 60.21 -37.88
N MET A 23 -49.55 61.14 -37.61
CA MET A 23 -49.28 62.42 -38.27
C MET A 23 -48.01 62.94 -37.57
N GLU A 24 -46.94 63.45 -38.16
CA GLU A 24 -46.46 63.62 -39.53
C GLU A 24 -44.98 64.02 -39.37
N ALA A 25 -44.16 63.82 -40.40
CA ALA A 25 -42.75 64.20 -40.42
C ALA A 25 -42.55 65.72 -40.25
N ALA A 26 -41.58 66.11 -39.43
CA ALA A 26 -41.03 67.47 -39.43
C ALA A 26 -39.65 67.46 -40.10
N THR A 27 -39.55 68.11 -41.25
CA THR A 27 -38.31 68.51 -41.92
C THR A 27 -37.78 69.82 -41.29
N PRO A 28 -36.50 70.18 -41.53
CA PRO A 28 -35.70 71.01 -40.65
C PRO A 28 -35.97 72.49 -40.89
N GLU A 29 -35.97 73.28 -39.80
CA GLU A 29 -35.78 74.71 -39.88
C GLU A 29 -34.51 75.07 -39.11
N ASP A 30 -33.71 75.90 -39.77
CA ASP A 30 -32.39 76.35 -39.38
C ASP A 30 -32.41 77.06 -38.02
N GLU A 31 -31.77 76.48 -37.02
CA GLU A 31 -31.13 77.25 -35.95
C GLU A 31 -29.61 77.12 -36.12
N GLU A 32 -29.05 78.07 -36.88
CA GLU A 32 -27.68 78.53 -36.67
C GLU A 32 -27.57 79.07 -35.24
N GLN A 33 -27.37 78.17 -34.28
CA GLN A 33 -26.92 78.55 -32.94
C GLN A 33 -25.42 78.33 -32.87
N GLU A 34 -24.74 79.46 -33.04
CA GLU A 34 -23.33 79.76 -32.83
C GLU A 34 -22.37 78.59 -32.58
N LEU A 35 -21.36 78.51 -33.46
CA LEU A 35 -20.04 77.97 -33.14
C LEU A 35 -19.48 78.69 -31.89
N GLY A 36 -19.88 78.20 -30.74
CA GLY A 36 -19.14 78.33 -29.50
C GLY A 36 -17.79 77.66 -29.70
N THR A 37 -16.75 78.45 -29.53
CA THR A 37 -15.33 78.11 -29.62
C THR A 37 -15.01 76.71 -29.08
N ALA A 38 -14.15 76.00 -29.82
CA ALA A 38 -13.53 74.72 -29.48
C ALA A 38 -12.56 74.79 -28.27
N GLU A 39 -13.01 75.41 -27.18
CA GLU A 39 -12.27 75.51 -25.92
C GLU A 39 -13.25 75.38 -24.74
N SER A 40 -13.75 74.16 -24.48
CA SER A 40 -14.05 73.71 -23.11
C SER A 40 -14.42 72.22 -22.98
N ARG A 41 -14.04 71.33 -23.92
CA ARG A 41 -14.01 69.89 -23.60
C ARG A 41 -12.73 69.68 -22.81
N LEU A 42 -12.87 69.72 -21.49
CA LEU A 42 -11.83 69.47 -20.51
C LEU A 42 -10.86 68.40 -21.05
N ASP A 43 -9.58 68.75 -21.20
CA ASP A 43 -8.46 67.88 -21.57
C ASP A 43 -8.38 66.71 -20.59
N CYS A 44 -9.19 65.68 -20.80
CA CYS A 44 -8.99 64.41 -20.14
C CYS A 44 -8.14 63.54 -21.06
N VAL A 45 -7.18 62.84 -20.47
CA VAL A 45 -6.40 61.83 -21.17
C VAL A 45 -7.31 60.63 -21.41
N ASP A 46 -7.24 60.09 -22.62
CA ASP A 46 -7.91 58.87 -23.09
C ASP A 46 -6.82 58.08 -23.80
N ALA A 47 -6.25 57.11 -23.08
CA ALA A 47 -5.04 56.42 -23.50
C ALA A 47 -5.30 55.32 -24.55
N ASP A 48 -6.50 54.76 -24.62
CA ASP A 48 -6.86 53.67 -25.51
C ASP A 48 -7.90 54.03 -26.59
N TYR A 49 -8.35 55.27 -26.61
CA TYR A 49 -9.22 55.90 -27.60
C TYR A 49 -10.64 55.32 -27.65
N ASP A 50 -11.20 54.98 -26.49
CA ASP A 50 -12.53 54.41 -26.35
C ASP A 50 -13.64 55.42 -26.03
N TYR A 51 -13.28 56.71 -25.96
CA TYR A 51 -14.13 57.85 -25.62
C TYR A 51 -14.49 58.00 -24.13
N VAL A 52 -13.87 57.20 -23.25
CA VAL A 52 -13.92 57.35 -21.79
C VAL A 52 -12.60 57.96 -21.32
N CYS A 53 -12.66 58.89 -20.39
CA CYS A 53 -11.44 59.50 -19.84
C CYS A 53 -10.77 58.53 -18.86
N ASP A 54 -9.43 58.43 -18.84
CA ASP A 54 -8.66 57.53 -17.95
C ASP A 54 -9.09 57.59 -16.46
N ALA A 55 -9.53 58.76 -15.98
CA ALA A 55 -9.96 58.96 -14.58
C ALA A 55 -11.32 58.32 -14.24
N TYR A 56 -12.10 57.96 -15.26
CA TYR A 56 -13.42 57.33 -15.16
C TYR A 56 -13.49 56.00 -15.91
N ASP A 57 -12.39 55.60 -16.55
CA ASP A 57 -12.27 54.39 -17.32
C ASP A 57 -11.86 53.23 -16.39
N ASN A 58 -12.68 52.18 -16.36
CA ASN A 58 -12.39 50.96 -15.59
C ASN A 58 -11.40 50.02 -16.31
N CYS A 59 -11.00 50.33 -17.55
CA CYS A 59 -9.90 49.71 -18.28
C CYS A 59 -9.05 50.73 -19.07
N PRO A 60 -8.26 51.62 -18.43
CA PRO A 60 -7.54 52.74 -19.07
C PRO A 60 -6.50 52.40 -20.17
N SER A 61 -6.36 51.14 -20.54
CA SER A 61 -5.43 50.68 -21.57
C SER A 61 -6.04 49.69 -22.55
N LYS A 62 -7.34 49.37 -22.41
CA LYS A 62 -8.06 48.45 -23.27
C LYS A 62 -9.48 48.97 -23.53
N ALA A 63 -9.65 49.49 -24.74
CA ALA A 63 -10.88 50.14 -25.14
C ALA A 63 -12.15 49.32 -24.83
N ASN A 64 -13.01 49.88 -23.99
CA ASN A 64 -14.30 49.32 -23.60
C ASN A 64 -15.34 50.44 -23.39
N PRO A 65 -15.85 51.06 -24.48
CA PRO A 65 -16.70 52.26 -24.41
C PRO A 65 -17.99 52.11 -23.58
N TYR A 66 -18.42 50.87 -23.34
CA TYR A 66 -19.61 50.54 -22.57
C TYR A 66 -19.34 50.34 -21.08
N GLN A 67 -18.06 50.26 -20.67
CA GLN A 67 -17.62 50.18 -19.28
C GLN A 67 -18.33 49.08 -18.49
N GLU A 68 -18.52 47.91 -19.12
CA GLU A 68 -19.07 46.73 -18.46
C GLU A 68 -18.13 46.28 -17.33
N ASP A 69 -18.71 45.98 -16.18
CA ASP A 69 -18.06 45.56 -14.93
C ASP A 69 -19.10 44.68 -14.22
N ALA A 70 -18.99 43.36 -14.44
CA ALA A 70 -20.02 42.40 -14.05
C ALA A 70 -20.06 42.15 -12.53
N ASP A 71 -18.93 42.28 -11.84
CA ASP A 71 -18.80 41.99 -10.42
C ASP A 71 -18.68 43.24 -9.51
N TYR A 72 -18.59 44.43 -10.13
CA TYR A 72 -18.55 45.74 -9.50
C TYR A 72 -17.29 46.02 -8.69
N ASP A 73 -16.14 45.52 -9.12
CA ASP A 73 -14.85 45.69 -8.44
C ASP A 73 -14.04 46.91 -8.92
N LYS A 74 -14.54 47.60 -9.97
CA LYS A 74 -13.95 48.76 -10.66
C LYS A 74 -12.89 48.44 -11.71
N VAL A 75 -12.71 47.17 -12.05
CA VAL A 75 -11.94 46.71 -13.20
C VAL A 75 -12.95 46.27 -14.26
N GLY A 76 -12.84 46.79 -15.48
CA GLY A 76 -13.81 46.45 -16.52
C GLY A 76 -13.61 45.04 -17.08
N ASP A 77 -14.70 44.43 -17.55
CA ASP A 77 -14.74 43.05 -18.07
C ASP A 77 -13.66 42.71 -19.12
N VAL A 78 -13.15 43.72 -19.85
CA VAL A 78 -12.14 43.57 -20.92
C VAL A 78 -10.71 43.46 -20.37
N CYS A 79 -10.47 44.03 -19.19
CA CYS A 79 -9.18 44.02 -18.51
C CYS A 79 -9.19 43.25 -17.19
N ASP A 80 -10.35 42.71 -16.79
CA ASP A 80 -10.51 41.88 -15.60
C ASP A 80 -10.10 40.42 -15.86
N ASN A 81 -9.14 39.91 -15.10
CA ASN A 81 -8.70 38.52 -15.10
C ASN A 81 -9.62 37.59 -14.29
N CYS A 82 -10.69 38.13 -13.71
CA CYS A 82 -11.63 37.42 -12.85
C CYS A 82 -13.08 37.91 -12.92
N LYS A 83 -13.53 38.35 -14.11
CA LYS A 83 -14.83 38.93 -14.49
C LYS A 83 -16.06 38.76 -13.57
N ASP A 84 -16.25 37.60 -12.96
CA ASP A 84 -17.44 37.29 -12.14
C ASP A 84 -17.16 37.32 -10.61
N LYS A 85 -15.95 37.67 -10.18
CA LYS A 85 -15.52 37.65 -8.76
C LYS A 85 -14.60 38.84 -8.42
N PRO A 86 -15.04 39.74 -7.51
CA PRO A 86 -14.32 40.98 -7.26
C PRO A 86 -12.87 40.78 -6.83
N ASN A 87 -11.93 41.32 -7.61
CA ASN A 87 -10.50 41.33 -7.33
C ASN A 87 -9.83 42.62 -7.84
N PRO A 88 -10.05 43.78 -7.17
CA PRO A 88 -9.61 45.10 -7.68
C PRO A 88 -8.09 45.25 -7.88
N TYR A 89 -7.30 44.33 -7.31
CA TYR A 89 -5.84 44.31 -7.40
C TYR A 89 -5.31 43.42 -8.53
N GLN A 90 -6.18 42.63 -9.18
CA GLN A 90 -5.87 41.81 -10.34
C GLN A 90 -4.62 40.93 -10.11
N GLU A 91 -4.52 40.34 -8.91
CA GLU A 91 -3.44 39.41 -8.56
C GLU A 91 -3.54 38.16 -9.43
N ASP A 92 -2.40 37.72 -9.96
CA ASP A 92 -2.21 36.56 -10.84
C ASP A 92 -0.79 36.04 -10.55
N ALA A 93 -0.71 35.07 -9.64
CA ALA A 93 0.55 34.62 -9.05
C ALA A 93 1.41 33.78 -10.01
N ASP A 94 0.77 33.07 -10.95
CA ASP A 94 1.42 32.15 -11.86
C ASP A 94 1.49 32.64 -13.32
N TYR A 95 0.88 33.79 -13.60
CA TYR A 95 0.87 34.50 -14.88
C TYR A 95 0.12 33.77 -16.00
N ASP A 96 -0.94 33.05 -15.67
CA ASP A 96 -1.75 32.29 -16.63
C ASP A 96 -2.95 33.07 -17.20
N LYS A 97 -3.17 34.30 -16.68
CA LYS A 97 -4.25 35.26 -17.00
C LYS A 97 -5.59 34.99 -16.31
N VAL A 98 -5.64 34.07 -15.36
CA VAL A 98 -6.76 33.89 -14.45
C VAL A 98 -6.37 34.53 -13.11
N GLY A 99 -7.25 35.33 -12.54
CA GLY A 99 -6.97 35.98 -11.27
C GLY A 99 -6.97 34.98 -10.11
N ASP A 100 -6.11 35.18 -9.11
CA ASP A 100 -5.95 34.33 -7.92
C ASP A 100 -7.27 33.99 -7.19
N VAL A 101 -8.30 34.85 -7.34
CA VAL A 101 -9.62 34.71 -6.69
C VAL A 101 -10.54 33.73 -7.43
N CYS A 102 -10.32 33.51 -8.74
CA CYS A 102 -11.02 32.53 -9.57
C CYS A 102 -10.15 31.38 -10.02
N ASP A 103 -8.84 31.43 -9.79
CA ASP A 103 -7.91 30.38 -10.14
C ASP A 103 -8.01 29.18 -9.19
N ASN A 104 -8.34 28.00 -9.73
CA ASN A 104 -8.36 26.74 -9.01
C ASN A 104 -6.97 26.08 -8.87
N CYS A 105 -5.92 26.68 -9.43
CA CYS A 105 -4.51 26.31 -9.28
C CYS A 105 -3.56 27.51 -9.18
N LYS A 106 -3.83 28.45 -8.27
CA LYS A 106 -3.08 29.70 -8.00
C LYS A 106 -1.55 29.73 -8.27
N ASP A 107 -0.84 28.63 -8.03
CA ASP A 107 0.63 28.57 -8.17
C ASP A 107 1.11 27.78 -9.41
N LYS A 108 0.20 27.33 -10.29
CA LYS A 108 0.49 26.46 -11.44
C LYS A 108 -0.39 26.80 -12.65
N PRO A 109 0.20 27.28 -13.76
CA PRO A 109 -0.58 27.80 -14.89
C PRO A 109 -1.55 26.79 -15.47
N ASN A 110 -2.84 27.14 -15.47
CA ASN A 110 -3.91 26.36 -16.06
C ASN A 110 -5.04 27.26 -16.62
N PRO A 111 -4.80 27.98 -17.75
CA PRO A 111 -5.73 29.00 -18.26
C PRO A 111 -7.14 28.51 -18.62
N TYR A 112 -7.32 27.20 -18.73
CA TYR A 112 -8.61 26.56 -19.04
C TYR A 112 -9.38 26.12 -17.80
N GLN A 113 -8.78 26.19 -16.61
CA GLN A 113 -9.41 25.93 -15.31
C GLN A 113 -10.15 24.59 -15.28
N GLU A 114 -9.54 23.55 -15.86
CA GLU A 114 -10.06 22.19 -15.84
C GLU A 114 -10.09 21.66 -14.40
N ASP A 115 -11.19 21.04 -14.02
CA ASP A 115 -11.49 20.46 -12.70
C ASP A 115 -12.43 19.28 -12.94
N ALA A 116 -11.84 18.09 -13.08
CA ALA A 116 -12.54 16.89 -13.57
C ALA A 116 -13.52 16.30 -12.55
N ASP A 117 -13.25 16.48 -11.25
CA ASP A 117 -14.04 15.90 -10.16
C ASP A 117 -14.89 16.92 -9.39
N TYR A 118 -14.75 18.21 -9.71
CA TYR A 118 -15.49 19.34 -9.18
C TYR A 118 -15.23 19.64 -7.70
N ASP A 119 -14.00 19.41 -7.24
CA ASP A 119 -13.59 19.64 -5.86
C ASP A 119 -13.03 21.06 -5.59
N LYS A 120 -12.87 21.86 -6.66
CA LYS A 120 -12.32 23.22 -6.71
C LYS A 120 -10.80 23.31 -6.72
N VAL A 121 -10.10 22.20 -6.86
CA VAL A 121 -8.66 22.13 -7.16
C VAL A 121 -8.54 21.76 -8.63
N GLY A 122 -7.78 22.54 -9.40
CA GLY A 122 -7.67 22.26 -10.83
C GLY A 122 -6.81 21.03 -11.12
N ASP A 123 -7.08 20.37 -12.25
CA ASP A 123 -6.43 19.13 -12.69
C ASP A 123 -4.87 19.18 -12.69
N VAL A 124 -4.29 20.37 -12.83
CA VAL A 124 -2.83 20.60 -12.89
C VAL A 124 -2.18 20.61 -11.50
N CYS A 125 -2.95 20.96 -10.48
CA CYS A 125 -2.51 21.02 -9.08
C CYS A 125 -3.17 19.98 -8.17
N ASP A 126 -4.13 19.21 -8.68
CA ASP A 126 -4.81 18.14 -7.98
C ASP A 126 -3.98 16.83 -7.93
N ASN A 127 -3.72 16.33 -6.72
CA ASN A 127 -3.06 15.06 -6.46
C ASN A 127 -3.99 13.84 -6.54
N CYS A 128 -5.29 14.03 -6.77
CA CYS A 128 -6.31 13.01 -7.01
C CYS A 128 -7.36 13.44 -8.06
N LYS A 129 -6.92 13.92 -9.22
CA LYS A 129 -7.72 14.40 -10.37
C LYS A 129 -9.14 13.84 -10.59
N ASP A 130 -9.39 12.55 -10.33
CA ASP A 130 -10.67 11.89 -10.59
C ASP A 130 -11.51 11.64 -9.30
N LYS A 131 -11.07 12.11 -8.13
CA LYS A 131 -11.68 11.83 -6.82
C LYS A 131 -11.62 13.06 -5.89
N PRO A 132 -12.78 13.64 -5.52
CA PRO A 132 -12.80 14.91 -4.80
C PRO A 132 -12.04 14.88 -3.49
N ASN A 133 -11.04 15.76 -3.36
CA ASN A 133 -10.23 15.92 -2.15
C ASN A 133 -9.75 17.39 -1.99
N PRO A 134 -10.66 18.33 -1.63
CA PRO A 134 -10.36 19.77 -1.61
C PRO A 134 -9.22 20.21 -0.67
N TYR A 135 -8.79 19.32 0.23
CA TYR A 135 -7.70 19.57 1.19
C TYR A 135 -6.35 19.03 0.73
N GLN A 136 -6.31 18.27 -0.37
CA GLN A 136 -5.08 17.78 -1.01
C GLN A 136 -4.13 17.09 -0.02
N GLU A 137 -4.70 16.29 0.90
CA GLU A 137 -3.93 15.50 1.86
C GLU A 137 -3.09 14.45 1.13
N ASP A 138 -1.83 14.31 1.53
CA ASP A 138 -0.81 13.40 1.00
C ASP A 138 0.11 13.04 2.17
N ALA A 139 -0.22 11.95 2.87
CA ALA A 139 0.38 11.61 4.16
C ALA A 139 1.83 11.13 4.05
N ASP A 140 2.21 10.55 2.91
CA ASP A 140 3.54 9.99 2.69
C ASP A 140 4.43 10.82 1.73
N TYR A 141 3.87 11.89 1.16
CA TYR A 141 4.53 12.88 0.31
C TYR A 141 4.98 12.32 -1.05
N ASP A 142 4.22 11.39 -1.61
CA ASP A 142 4.54 10.75 -2.89
C ASP A 142 3.88 11.43 -4.12
N LYS A 143 3.03 12.45 -3.86
CA LYS A 143 2.23 13.25 -4.80
C LYS A 143 0.93 12.60 -5.28
N VAL A 144 0.54 11.47 -4.71
CA VAL A 144 -0.78 10.89 -4.84
C VAL A 144 -1.55 11.24 -3.58
N GLY A 145 -2.76 11.79 -3.73
CA GLY A 145 -3.53 12.17 -2.55
C GLY A 145 -4.11 10.97 -1.81
N ASP A 146 -4.30 11.12 -0.50
CA ASP A 146 -4.79 10.08 0.42
C ASP A 146 -6.10 9.40 -0.04
N VAL A 147 -6.92 10.08 -0.83
CA VAL A 147 -8.23 9.59 -1.32
C VAL A 147 -8.09 8.65 -2.51
N CYS A 148 -7.01 8.79 -3.27
CA CYS A 148 -6.69 7.97 -4.44
C CYS A 148 -5.50 7.05 -4.25
N ASP A 149 -4.76 7.19 -3.15
CA ASP A 149 -3.60 6.37 -2.80
C ASP A 149 -3.99 4.99 -2.25
N ASN A 150 -3.47 3.93 -2.87
CA ASN A 150 -3.62 2.54 -2.42
C ASN A 150 -2.58 2.11 -1.36
N CYS A 151 -1.64 2.99 -0.98
CA CYS A 151 -0.68 2.83 0.11
C CYS A 151 -0.42 4.13 0.90
N LYS A 152 -1.47 4.81 1.34
CA LYS A 152 -1.48 6.09 2.11
C LYS A 152 -0.28 6.42 3.02
N ASP A 153 0.32 5.44 3.69
CA ASP A 153 1.42 5.64 4.64
C ASP A 153 2.82 5.27 4.09
N LYS A 154 2.93 4.89 2.81
CA LYS A 154 4.16 4.37 2.18
C LYS A 154 4.29 4.81 0.71
N PRO A 155 5.31 5.62 0.38
CA PRO A 155 5.41 6.25 -0.94
C PRO A 155 5.39 5.26 -2.09
N ASN A 156 4.43 5.42 -3.00
CA ASN A 156 4.27 4.63 -4.22
C ASN A 156 3.64 5.45 -5.36
N PRO A 157 4.38 6.40 -5.97
CA PRO A 157 3.83 7.36 -6.96
C PRO A 157 3.21 6.73 -8.21
N TYR A 158 3.48 5.44 -8.46
CA TYR A 158 2.98 4.69 -9.61
C TYR A 158 1.76 3.82 -9.30
N GLN A 159 1.33 3.74 -8.03
CA GLN A 159 0.11 3.08 -7.58
C GLN A 159 -0.02 1.64 -8.12
N GLU A 160 1.10 0.90 -8.11
CA GLU A 160 1.12 -0.52 -8.53
C GLU A 160 0.28 -1.36 -7.57
N ASP A 161 -0.54 -2.26 -8.13
CA ASP A 161 -1.45 -3.17 -7.44
C ASP A 161 -1.55 -4.43 -8.32
N ALA A 162 -0.71 -5.43 -8.04
CA ALA A 162 -0.50 -6.58 -8.91
C ALA A 162 -1.68 -7.57 -8.91
N ASP A 163 -2.43 -7.65 -7.82
CA ASP A 163 -3.52 -8.60 -7.64
C ASP A 163 -4.94 -7.97 -7.69
N TYR A 164 -5.00 -6.63 -7.77
CA TYR A 164 -6.20 -5.82 -7.91
C TYR A 164 -7.11 -5.84 -6.68
N ASP A 165 -6.54 -5.92 -5.47
CA ASP A 165 -7.29 -5.91 -4.21
C ASP A 165 -7.45 -4.51 -3.60
N LYS A 166 -6.85 -3.49 -4.22
CA LYS A 166 -6.79 -2.06 -3.82
C LYS A 166 -5.79 -1.72 -2.72
N VAL A 167 -4.93 -2.65 -2.34
CA VAL A 167 -3.74 -2.39 -1.53
C VAL A 167 -2.55 -2.35 -2.47
N GLY A 168 -1.75 -1.30 -2.41
CA GLY A 168 -0.62 -1.19 -3.33
C GLY A 168 0.51 -2.17 -2.99
N ASP A 169 1.27 -2.57 -4.00
CA ASP A 169 2.38 -3.54 -3.91
C ASP A 169 3.40 -3.26 -2.80
N VAL A 170 3.56 -1.99 -2.41
CA VAL A 170 4.54 -1.53 -1.40
C VAL A 170 4.03 -1.74 0.04
N CYS A 171 2.71 -1.76 0.22
CA CYS A 171 2.05 -1.95 1.50
C CYS A 171 1.31 -3.28 1.62
N ASP A 172 1.21 -4.06 0.54
CA ASP A 172 0.57 -5.36 0.50
C ASP A 172 1.46 -6.48 1.07
N ASN A 173 0.96 -7.18 2.10
CA ASN A 173 1.58 -8.35 2.71
C ASN A 173 1.34 -9.67 1.94
N CYS A 174 0.55 -9.64 0.86
CA CYS A 174 0.31 -10.74 -0.08
C CYS A 174 0.20 -10.28 -1.54
N LYS A 175 1.14 -9.47 -2.02
CA LYS A 175 1.26 -8.89 -3.38
C LYS A 175 0.62 -9.64 -4.58
N ASP A 176 0.66 -10.97 -4.61
CA ASP A 176 0.16 -11.78 -5.72
C ASP A 176 -1.20 -12.47 -5.44
N LYS A 177 -1.85 -12.19 -4.30
CA LYS A 177 -3.07 -12.85 -3.85
C LYS A 177 -4.01 -11.90 -3.10
N PRO A 178 -5.21 -11.62 -3.64
CA PRO A 178 -6.08 -10.57 -3.12
C PRO A 178 -6.44 -10.76 -1.64
N ASN A 179 -6.15 -9.76 -0.81
CA ASN A 179 -6.40 -9.77 0.62
C ASN A 179 -6.57 -8.34 1.19
N SER A 180 -7.58 -7.60 0.71
CA SER A 180 -7.81 -6.18 1.03
C SER A 180 -7.89 -5.79 2.52
N TYR A 181 -8.01 -6.76 3.43
CA TYR A 181 -8.01 -6.56 4.89
C TYR A 181 -6.62 -6.69 5.53
N GLN A 182 -5.62 -7.17 4.79
CA GLN A 182 -4.22 -7.28 5.20
C GLN A 182 -4.06 -7.99 6.56
N GLU A 183 -4.82 -9.08 6.75
CA GLU A 183 -4.71 -9.91 7.95
C GLU A 183 -3.32 -10.57 8.00
N ASP A 184 -2.70 -10.55 9.19
CA ASP A 184 -1.38 -11.09 9.50
C ASP A 184 -1.44 -11.57 10.96
N ALA A 185 -1.82 -12.84 11.16
CA ALA A 185 -2.20 -13.37 12.46
C ALA A 185 -1.00 -13.55 13.41
N ASP A 186 0.19 -13.78 12.87
CA ASP A 186 1.40 -14.06 13.64
C ASP A 186 2.43 -12.90 13.63
N TYR A 187 2.16 -11.85 12.86
CA TYR A 187 2.95 -10.62 12.74
C TYR A 187 4.31 -10.81 12.08
N ASP A 188 4.43 -11.73 11.13
CA ASP A 188 5.66 -11.99 10.39
C ASP A 188 5.80 -11.19 9.07
N LYS A 189 4.76 -10.41 8.72
CA LYS A 189 4.60 -9.57 7.52
C LYS A 189 4.22 -10.32 6.25
N VAL A 190 3.86 -11.59 6.35
CA VAL A 190 3.22 -12.36 5.28
C VAL A 190 1.74 -12.44 5.62
N GLY A 191 0.87 -12.06 4.69
CA GLY A 191 -0.56 -12.08 4.98
C GLY A 191 -1.13 -13.49 5.04
N ASP A 192 -2.18 -13.66 5.84
CA ASP A 192 -2.84 -14.95 6.10
C ASP A 192 -3.24 -15.74 4.83
N VAL A 193 -3.46 -15.05 3.70
CA VAL A 193 -3.89 -15.65 2.42
C VAL A 193 -2.71 -16.26 1.64
N CYS A 194 -1.50 -15.74 1.85
CA CYS A 194 -0.29 -16.19 1.22
C CYS A 194 0.69 -16.87 2.17
N ASP A 195 0.39 -16.90 3.47
CA ASP A 195 1.19 -17.54 4.50
C ASP A 195 0.98 -19.08 4.53
N ASN A 196 2.07 -19.83 4.37
CA ASN A 196 2.12 -21.28 4.50
C ASN A 196 2.17 -21.76 5.96
N CYS A 197 2.21 -20.83 6.92
CA CYS A 197 2.33 -21.10 8.34
C CYS A 197 1.61 -20.11 9.26
N LYS A 198 0.45 -19.59 8.83
CA LYS A 198 -0.47 -18.61 9.46
C LYS A 198 -0.35 -18.28 10.97
N ASP A 199 -0.11 -19.28 11.82
CA ASP A 199 -0.09 -19.12 13.28
C ASP A 199 1.34 -19.09 13.87
N LYS A 200 2.40 -19.15 13.04
CA LYS A 200 3.80 -19.24 13.47
C LYS A 200 4.74 -18.44 12.55
N PRO A 201 5.43 -17.40 13.08
CA PRO A 201 6.18 -16.49 12.24
C PRO A 201 7.26 -17.16 11.39
N ASN A 202 7.19 -16.97 10.08
CA ASN A 202 8.15 -17.52 9.11
C ASN A 202 8.22 -16.67 7.82
N SER A 203 8.70 -15.43 7.93
CA SER A 203 8.74 -14.45 6.82
C SER A 203 9.41 -14.88 5.50
N TYR A 204 10.19 -15.97 5.51
CA TYR A 204 10.84 -16.53 4.30
C TYR A 204 10.01 -17.59 3.60
N GLN A 205 8.93 -18.07 4.22
CA GLN A 205 7.97 -19.00 3.63
C GLN A 205 8.64 -20.26 3.06
N GLU A 206 9.63 -20.79 3.80
CA GLU A 206 10.31 -22.04 3.46
C GLU A 206 9.31 -23.20 3.49
N ASP A 207 9.39 -24.08 2.49
CA ASP A 207 8.53 -25.25 2.26
C ASP A 207 9.40 -26.29 1.53
N ALA A 208 10.10 -27.12 2.31
CA ALA A 208 11.18 -27.97 1.83
C ALA A 208 10.69 -29.16 0.98
N ASP A 209 9.45 -29.59 1.16
CA ASP A 209 8.86 -30.73 0.44
C ASP A 209 7.71 -30.35 -0.52
N TYR A 210 7.38 -29.06 -0.59
CA TYR A 210 6.39 -28.45 -1.50
C TYR A 210 4.95 -28.90 -1.26
N ASP A 211 4.60 -29.19 0.00
CA ASP A 211 3.26 -29.63 0.39
C ASP A 211 2.30 -28.48 0.78
N LYS A 212 2.84 -27.25 0.80
CA LYS A 212 2.18 -25.97 1.17
C LYS A 212 2.04 -25.72 2.67
N VAL A 213 2.68 -26.53 3.51
CA VAL A 213 2.86 -26.26 4.93
C VAL A 213 4.30 -25.76 5.12
N GLY A 214 4.47 -24.64 5.81
CA GLY A 214 5.81 -24.09 6.03
C GLY A 214 6.63 -24.95 7.00
N ASP A 215 7.95 -25.02 6.79
CA ASP A 215 8.89 -25.83 7.59
C ASP A 215 8.74 -25.61 9.11
N VAL A 216 8.29 -24.43 9.54
CA VAL A 216 8.11 -24.03 10.95
C VAL A 216 6.88 -24.66 11.61
N CYS A 217 5.85 -25.02 10.84
CA CYS A 217 4.64 -25.71 11.29
C CYS A 217 4.46 -27.09 10.69
N ASP A 218 5.37 -27.53 9.83
CA ASP A 218 5.35 -28.87 9.27
C ASP A 218 5.88 -29.90 10.28
N ASN A 219 5.02 -30.85 10.67
CA ASN A 219 5.37 -31.98 11.51
C ASN A 219 6.15 -33.09 10.77
N CYS A 220 6.38 -32.92 9.46
CA CYS A 220 7.16 -33.79 8.59
C CYS A 220 7.93 -33.02 7.50
N VAL A 221 8.74 -32.02 7.89
CA VAL A 221 9.56 -31.10 7.03
C VAL A 221 10.11 -31.63 5.69
N TYR A 222 10.38 -32.93 5.55
CA TYR A 222 10.95 -33.52 4.33
C TYR A 222 10.04 -34.56 3.65
N VAL A 223 8.78 -34.70 4.09
CA VAL A 223 7.83 -35.72 3.63
C VAL A 223 6.41 -35.13 3.53
N ALA A 224 6.03 -34.79 2.30
CA ALA A 224 4.80 -34.08 2.01
C ALA A 224 3.56 -34.72 2.65
N ASN A 225 2.93 -33.98 3.56
CA ASN A 225 1.74 -34.39 4.29
C ASN A 225 0.81 -33.20 4.60
N PRO A 226 0.14 -32.60 3.59
CA PRO A 226 -0.61 -31.33 3.74
C PRO A 226 -1.73 -31.33 4.79
N ALA A 227 -2.15 -32.52 5.23
CA ALA A 227 -3.16 -32.70 6.26
C ALA A 227 -2.60 -32.65 7.70
N GLN A 228 -1.27 -32.62 7.86
CA GLN A 228 -0.56 -32.51 9.14
C GLN A 228 -1.12 -33.45 10.21
N LYS A 229 -1.44 -34.68 9.81
CA LYS A 229 -2.00 -35.68 10.73
C LYS A 229 -0.91 -36.15 11.68
N ASP A 230 -1.24 -36.09 12.96
CA ASP A 230 -0.45 -36.57 14.08
C ASP A 230 -1.45 -37.28 15.01
N ALA A 231 -1.40 -38.62 15.02
CA ALA A 231 -2.41 -39.45 15.66
C ALA A 231 -2.22 -39.57 17.18
N ASP A 232 -0.99 -39.49 17.65
CA ASP A 232 -0.63 -39.63 19.06
C ASP A 232 -0.24 -38.30 19.73
N TYR A 233 -0.20 -37.21 18.95
CA TYR A 233 0.04 -35.83 19.36
C TYR A 233 1.45 -35.60 19.93
N ASP A 234 2.45 -36.32 19.40
CA ASP A 234 3.84 -36.21 19.85
C ASP A 234 4.64 -35.12 19.11
N GLY A 235 4.05 -34.53 18.06
CA GLY A 235 4.64 -33.48 17.23
C GLY A 235 5.35 -34.01 15.98
N MET A 236 5.46 -35.32 15.78
CA MET A 236 5.89 -35.96 14.54
C MET A 236 4.65 -36.39 13.74
N GLY A 237 4.59 -36.04 12.45
CA GLY A 237 3.45 -36.42 11.64
C GLY A 237 3.47 -37.89 11.26
N ASN A 238 2.29 -38.50 11.13
CA ASN A 238 2.12 -39.91 10.73
C ASN A 238 2.84 -40.28 9.41
N ALA A 239 3.15 -39.29 8.56
CA ALA A 239 3.77 -39.50 7.25
C ALA A 239 5.29 -39.76 7.35
N CYS A 240 5.95 -39.19 8.34
CA CYS A 240 7.37 -39.34 8.64
C CYS A 240 7.61 -40.10 9.95
N GLU A 241 6.53 -40.47 10.64
CA GLU A 241 6.54 -41.45 11.70
C GLU A 241 6.88 -42.82 11.13
N TYR A 242 7.99 -43.39 11.60
CA TYR A 242 8.35 -44.75 11.25
C TYR A 242 7.57 -45.68 12.19
N ASP A 243 6.70 -46.51 11.61
CA ASP A 243 6.00 -47.58 12.33
C ASP A 243 7.07 -48.45 13.02
N CYS A 244 7.21 -48.26 14.33
CA CYS A 244 8.30 -48.81 15.12
C CYS A 244 8.10 -50.33 15.20
N THR A 245 8.73 -51.10 14.31
CA THR A 245 8.60 -52.56 14.31
C THR A 245 9.50 -53.19 15.37
N GLY A 246 9.24 -52.87 16.63
CA GLY A 246 10.05 -53.29 17.77
C GLY A 246 11.22 -52.34 18.07
N ASP A 247 11.67 -52.43 19.31
CA ASP A 247 12.87 -51.81 19.86
C ASP A 247 13.49 -52.91 20.74
N SER A 248 14.49 -53.60 20.19
CA SER A 248 15.01 -54.86 20.73
C SER A 248 15.86 -54.67 21.98
N ASP A 249 16.46 -53.50 22.18
CA ASP A 249 17.30 -53.14 23.33
C ASP A 249 16.70 -52.05 24.23
N TYR A 250 15.53 -51.51 23.85
CA TYR A 250 14.78 -50.49 24.59
C TYR A 250 15.53 -49.17 24.75
N ASP A 251 16.36 -48.81 23.78
CA ASP A 251 17.12 -47.56 23.79
C ASP A 251 16.36 -46.36 23.19
N GLY A 252 15.16 -46.61 22.66
CA GLY A 252 14.29 -45.61 22.06
C GLY A 252 14.48 -45.40 20.56
N VAL A 253 15.33 -46.21 19.90
CA VAL A 253 15.48 -46.26 18.44
C VAL A 253 14.85 -47.54 17.91
N CYS A 254 14.01 -47.43 16.90
CA CYS A 254 13.27 -48.57 16.38
C CYS A 254 14.18 -49.51 15.58
N ASP A 255 13.99 -50.82 15.75
CA ASP A 255 14.72 -51.91 15.11
C ASP A 255 14.99 -51.78 13.59
N ASN A 256 14.13 -51.03 12.87
CA ASN A 256 14.21 -50.82 11.42
C ASN A 256 15.06 -49.61 11.01
N VAL A 257 15.36 -48.70 11.94
CA VAL A 257 16.21 -47.53 11.77
C VAL A 257 17.37 -47.49 12.78
N ASP A 258 17.49 -48.54 13.59
CA ASP A 258 18.56 -48.76 14.55
C ASP A 258 19.72 -49.53 13.89
N GLU A 259 20.84 -48.84 13.69
CA GLU A 259 22.08 -49.42 13.17
C GLU A 259 22.73 -50.39 14.17
N CYS A 260 22.36 -50.28 15.44
CA CYS A 260 22.88 -51.02 16.57
C CYS A 260 21.79 -51.69 17.40
N LYS A 261 20.78 -52.30 16.74
CA LYS A 261 19.61 -53.06 17.24
C LYS A 261 19.71 -53.86 18.57
N TYR A 262 20.92 -54.17 19.04
CA TYR A 262 21.14 -54.80 20.33
C TYR A 262 22.24 -54.06 21.10
N SER A 263 22.06 -52.75 21.23
CA SER A 263 22.93 -51.85 21.95
C SER A 263 23.03 -52.27 23.41
N THR A 264 24.24 -52.17 23.93
CA THR A 264 24.53 -52.53 25.32
C THR A 264 25.15 -51.34 26.01
N TYR A 265 24.87 -51.18 27.30
CA TYR A 265 25.52 -50.17 28.12
C TYR A 265 27.04 -50.20 27.95
N ASP A 266 27.65 -49.02 27.86
CA ASP A 266 29.09 -48.94 27.80
C ASP A 266 29.66 -49.31 29.17
N ASP A 267 30.66 -50.20 29.18
CA ASP A 267 31.41 -50.49 30.39
C ASP A 267 32.12 -49.22 30.87
N ALA A 268 32.12 -49.00 32.18
CA ALA A 268 32.85 -47.90 32.79
C ALA A 268 34.34 -48.00 32.45
N THR A 269 34.86 -47.03 31.70
CA THR A 269 36.27 -47.05 31.29
C THR A 269 37.19 -46.62 32.44
N GLU A 270 38.28 -47.38 32.67
CA GLU A 270 39.37 -47.01 33.59
C GLU A 270 40.18 -45.82 33.04
N GLY A 271 39.58 -44.63 33.10
CA GLY A 271 40.22 -43.37 32.73
C GLY A 271 39.49 -42.57 31.67
N LEU A 272 38.17 -42.38 31.80
CA LEU A 272 37.39 -41.46 30.96
C LEU A 272 38.13 -40.12 30.81
N ASN A 273 38.39 -39.72 29.57
CA ASN A 273 39.02 -38.43 29.30
C ASN A 273 37.95 -37.32 29.45
N PRO A 274 38.27 -36.14 30.03
CA PRO A 274 37.32 -35.03 30.18
C PRO A 274 36.60 -34.57 28.90
N ASN A 275 37.18 -34.88 27.73
CA ASN A 275 36.62 -34.54 26.42
C ASN A 275 35.98 -35.74 25.71
N HIS A 276 35.67 -36.81 26.43
CA HIS A 276 35.09 -38.02 25.87
C HIS A 276 33.92 -38.50 26.74
N SER A 277 33.03 -39.28 26.14
CA SER A 277 31.83 -39.76 26.82
C SER A 277 31.62 -41.24 26.62
N ILE A 278 30.92 -41.84 27.57
CA ILE A 278 30.36 -43.18 27.53
C ILE A 278 28.86 -43.08 27.72
N TRP A 279 28.12 -44.06 27.23
CA TRP A 279 26.69 -44.18 27.42
C TRP A 279 26.36 -45.01 28.66
N GLU A 280 25.90 -44.33 29.71
CA GLU A 280 25.49 -44.93 30.98
C GLU A 280 23.99 -45.32 31.02
N GLY A 281 23.34 -45.42 29.85
CA GLY A 281 21.94 -45.85 29.76
C GLY A 281 20.89 -44.76 29.93
N GLY A 282 21.24 -43.50 29.66
CA GLY A 282 20.28 -42.38 29.60
C GLY A 282 19.88 -42.03 28.17
N ALA A 283 18.85 -41.19 27.98
CA ALA A 283 18.37 -40.81 26.63
C ALA A 283 19.38 -40.01 25.79
N SER A 284 20.50 -39.57 26.38
CA SER A 284 21.55 -38.80 25.70
C SER A 284 22.90 -38.95 26.39
N PHE A 285 23.99 -38.72 25.67
CA PHE A 285 25.32 -38.50 26.23
C PHE A 285 25.84 -37.12 25.82
N THR A 286 26.56 -36.46 26.73
CA THR A 286 27.13 -35.13 26.51
C THR A 286 28.65 -35.22 26.44
N VAL A 287 29.25 -34.69 25.36
CA VAL A 287 30.70 -34.70 25.10
C VAL A 287 31.27 -33.27 25.16
N GLY A 288 32.34 -33.07 25.95
CA GLY A 288 33.12 -31.83 25.98
C GLY A 288 33.37 -31.21 27.37
N GLU A 289 34.40 -30.36 27.46
CA GLU A 289 34.82 -29.65 28.68
C GLU A 289 33.97 -28.41 29.04
N SER A 290 34.04 -27.99 30.31
CA SER A 290 33.40 -26.78 30.85
C SER A 290 33.78 -25.44 30.17
N LYS A 291 34.81 -25.43 29.31
CA LYS A 291 35.34 -24.24 28.62
C LYS A 291 35.04 -24.19 27.12
N SER A 292 34.41 -25.24 26.56
CA SER A 292 33.93 -25.29 25.16
C SER A 292 32.44 -25.63 25.14
N PRO A 293 31.71 -25.41 24.02
CA PRO A 293 30.33 -25.83 23.93
C PRO A 293 30.24 -27.34 24.13
N LYS A 294 29.48 -27.76 25.13
CA LYS A 294 29.13 -29.17 25.32
C LYS A 294 28.21 -29.59 24.18
N LEU A 295 28.57 -30.65 23.47
CA LEU A 295 27.71 -31.26 22.47
C LEU A 295 26.91 -32.37 23.14
N SER A 296 25.60 -32.38 22.95
CA SER A 296 24.72 -33.43 23.45
C SER A 296 24.17 -34.19 22.27
N PHE A 297 24.18 -35.51 22.35
CA PHE A 297 23.67 -36.42 21.33
C PHE A 297 22.72 -37.40 22.01
N THR A 298 21.58 -37.65 21.40
CA THR A 298 20.57 -38.63 21.82
C THR A 298 20.86 -40.00 21.19
N MET A 299 20.19 -41.06 21.65
CA MET A 299 20.27 -42.36 20.98
C MET A 299 19.76 -42.30 19.53
N LYS A 300 18.78 -41.44 19.25
CA LYS A 300 18.33 -41.17 17.88
C LYS A 300 19.43 -40.54 17.01
N ASP A 301 20.19 -39.59 17.57
CA ASP A 301 21.33 -38.99 16.86
C ASP A 301 22.41 -40.03 16.53
N THR A 302 22.54 -41.08 17.34
CA THR A 302 23.48 -42.19 17.09
C THR A 302 22.89 -43.36 16.34
N ALA A 303 21.63 -43.30 15.92
CA ALA A 303 20.91 -44.42 15.33
C ALA A 303 21.03 -45.70 16.19
N GLY A 304 20.85 -45.55 17.51
CA GLY A 304 20.83 -46.64 18.51
C GLY A 304 22.22 -47.11 18.97
N CYS A 305 23.31 -46.59 18.40
CA CYS A 305 24.64 -47.07 18.78
C CYS A 305 25.16 -46.46 20.08
N SER A 306 25.64 -47.32 21.00
CA SER A 306 26.46 -46.92 22.14
C SER A 306 27.82 -46.38 21.69
N CYS A 307 28.55 -45.69 22.57
CA CYS A 307 29.87 -45.19 22.20
C CYS A 307 30.85 -46.34 21.87
N THR A 308 30.82 -47.44 22.63
CA THR A 308 31.68 -48.60 22.36
C THR A 308 31.40 -49.19 20.98
N GLN A 309 30.12 -49.24 20.58
CA GLN A 309 29.70 -49.72 19.27
C GLN A 309 30.16 -48.77 18.16
N ILE A 310 29.97 -47.46 18.32
CA ILE A 310 30.46 -46.45 17.35
C ILE A 310 31.98 -46.58 17.14
N ILE A 311 32.75 -46.73 18.22
CA ILE A 311 34.21 -46.92 18.15
C ILE A 311 34.56 -48.20 17.37
N GLN A 312 33.77 -49.26 17.54
CA GLN A 312 33.97 -50.52 16.85
C GLN A 312 33.64 -50.40 15.36
N GLU A 313 32.50 -49.82 15.00
CA GLU A 313 32.07 -49.66 13.60
C GLU A 313 33.00 -48.74 12.82
N LEU A 314 33.40 -47.62 13.41
CA LEU A 314 34.40 -46.72 12.84
C LEU A 314 35.84 -47.27 12.89
N SER A 315 36.04 -48.50 13.41
CA SER A 315 37.35 -49.14 13.53
C SER A 315 38.40 -48.28 14.25
N LEU A 316 37.97 -47.51 15.24
CA LEU A 316 38.82 -46.62 16.01
C LEU A 316 39.73 -47.41 16.96
N GLY A 317 40.97 -46.94 17.11
CA GLY A 317 42.02 -47.65 17.85
C GLY A 317 41.75 -47.82 19.35
N ALA A 318 42.56 -48.66 20.01
CA ALA A 318 42.43 -49.01 21.44
C ALA A 318 42.42 -47.81 22.41
N GLY A 319 42.93 -46.64 22.00
CA GLY A 319 42.84 -45.40 22.76
C GLY A 319 41.40 -44.94 22.98
N HIS A 320 40.54 -45.06 21.96
CA HIS A 320 39.12 -44.69 22.07
C HIS A 320 38.37 -45.68 22.96
N LYS A 321 38.67 -46.99 22.87
CA LYS A 321 38.10 -48.01 23.76
C LYS A 321 38.40 -47.78 25.24
N LYS A 322 39.53 -47.16 25.56
CA LYS A 322 39.94 -46.85 26.94
C LYS A 322 39.36 -45.53 27.47
N HIS A 323 39.02 -44.59 26.58
CA HIS A 323 38.75 -43.22 26.98
C HIS A 323 37.36 -42.72 26.62
N GLY A 324 36.54 -43.50 25.90
CA GLY A 324 35.22 -43.11 25.40
C GLY A 324 35.25 -42.49 24.00
N CYS A 325 34.15 -41.85 23.59
CA CYS A 325 33.98 -41.27 22.26
C CYS A 325 34.33 -39.80 22.28
N SER A 326 35.15 -39.37 21.33
CA SER A 326 35.47 -37.95 21.14
C SER A 326 34.35 -37.26 20.34
N PRO A 327 34.23 -35.92 20.41
CA PRO A 327 33.30 -35.17 19.58
C PRO A 327 33.49 -35.41 18.07
N SER A 328 34.73 -35.65 17.65
CA SER A 328 35.05 -35.95 16.25
C SER A 328 34.52 -37.32 15.84
N ALA A 329 34.73 -38.35 16.65
CA ALA A 329 34.22 -39.70 16.37
C ALA A 329 32.68 -39.70 16.27
N MET A 330 32.01 -38.92 17.13
CA MET A 330 30.55 -38.76 17.07
C MET A 330 30.08 -38.11 15.78
N LYS A 331 30.76 -37.06 15.32
CA LYS A 331 30.42 -36.37 14.07
C LYS A 331 30.69 -37.26 12.85
N ASP A 332 31.80 -37.98 12.85
CA ASP A 332 32.15 -38.91 11.77
C ASP A 332 31.11 -40.03 11.65
N TRP A 333 30.59 -40.53 12.78
CA TRP A 333 29.49 -41.50 12.80
C TRP A 333 28.19 -40.93 12.21
N ILE A 334 27.73 -39.78 12.69
CA ILE A 334 26.49 -39.15 12.22
C ILE A 334 26.54 -38.93 10.70
N GLN A 335 27.66 -38.46 10.16
CA GLN A 335 27.87 -38.29 8.71
C GLN A 335 27.91 -39.60 7.91
N SER A 336 28.13 -40.73 8.56
CA SER A 336 28.15 -42.03 7.90
C SER A 336 26.77 -42.69 7.83
N VAL A 337 25.86 -42.31 8.74
CA VAL A 337 24.50 -42.86 8.86
C VAL A 337 23.46 -41.98 8.15
N TYR A 338 23.65 -40.65 8.18
CA TYR A 338 22.75 -39.65 7.57
C TYR A 338 23.45 -38.90 6.42
#